data_AF-A0A9E5NRA6-F1
#
_entry.id   AF-A0A9E5NRA6-F1
#
_cell.length_a   1.000
_cell.length_b   1.000
_cell.length_c   1.000
_cell.angle_alpha   90.00
_cell.angle_beta   90.00
_cell.angle_gamma   90.00
#
_symmetry.space_group_name_H-M   'P 1'
#
loop_
_entity.id
_entity.type
_entity.pdbx_description
1 polymer ?
#
loop_
_entity_poly.entity_id
_entity_poly.type
_entity_poly.pdbx_seq_one_letter_code
_entity_poly.pdbx_strand_id
1 'polypeptide(L)'
;MYKTCIYCNRNLGSNEIVENFPVGRRLAFDQEKGRLWVICEYCRRWNLSPLEERWEAIEECERQFYDTAQSFSTENIGLARIPEGLELVRIGRPLRPEFAAWRYGREFIRRRIRQMIVTSTQVAATVAAAAAGLDIIWFFIFGGKKKVVARVRGEDGKRLSVVQKDLSQVRITSSDAVDSWSLIVPYRPIEKAGVFSAYGKGKRETAALTGPTAIRAAGHILPKLNSWGGTNSQVRNAVARIEDARAPERLFARASDARSNAVKKMSAELRLALEMAAHEESERRALEGELALLERTWREAEEIASIADRLLIPDSVEDWIRKQRRKLGGS
;
A
#
# COMPACT_ATOMS: atom_id res chain seq x y z
N MET A 1 -24.97 -22.53 -9.65
CA MET A 1 -24.40 -21.20 -9.94
C MET A 1 -25.26 -20.38 -10.91
N TYR A 2 -25.71 -19.20 -10.49
CA TYR A 2 -26.42 -18.25 -11.34
C TYR A 2 -25.42 -17.48 -12.22
N LYS A 3 -25.78 -17.13 -13.46
CA LYS A 3 -24.89 -16.43 -14.42
C LYS A 3 -25.34 -15.01 -14.76
N THR A 4 -26.51 -14.60 -14.27
CA THR A 4 -27.15 -13.32 -14.59
C THR A 4 -27.44 -12.54 -13.32
N CYS A 5 -27.34 -11.21 -13.40
CA CYS A 5 -27.66 -10.34 -12.28
C CYS A 5 -29.15 -10.39 -11.96
N ILE A 6 -29.51 -10.58 -10.69
CA ILE A 6 -30.93 -10.65 -10.26
C ILE A 6 -31.68 -9.32 -10.38
N TYR A 7 -30.94 -8.20 -10.56
CA TYR A 7 -31.52 -6.86 -10.63
C TYR A 7 -31.69 -6.34 -12.06
N CYS A 8 -30.79 -6.69 -12.98
CA CYS A 8 -30.80 -6.17 -14.35
C CYS A 8 -30.76 -7.25 -15.43
N ASN A 9 -30.73 -8.53 -15.04
CA ASN A 9 -30.71 -9.72 -15.89
C ASN A 9 -29.53 -9.82 -16.88
N ARG A 10 -28.53 -8.92 -16.79
CA ARG A 10 -27.32 -9.00 -17.61
C ARG A 10 -26.39 -10.11 -17.12
N ASN A 11 -25.61 -10.66 -18.04
CA ASN A 11 -24.57 -11.65 -17.74
C ASN A 11 -23.52 -11.04 -16.80
N LEU A 12 -23.17 -11.78 -15.75
CA LEU A 12 -22.19 -11.38 -14.73
C LEU A 12 -20.73 -11.61 -15.18
N GLY A 13 -20.53 -12.32 -16.27
CA GLY A 13 -19.21 -12.75 -16.73
C GLY A 13 -18.72 -13.98 -15.99
N SER A 14 -17.48 -14.36 -16.27
CA SER A 14 -16.78 -15.49 -15.68
C SER A 14 -15.34 -15.13 -15.34
N ASN A 15 -14.76 -15.91 -14.43
CA ASN A 15 -13.35 -15.86 -14.07
C ASN A 15 -12.79 -17.30 -13.98
N GLU A 16 -11.48 -17.44 -14.13
CA GLU A 16 -10.75 -18.72 -14.03
C GLU A 16 -9.88 -18.78 -12.77
N ILE A 17 -9.94 -17.74 -11.94
CA ILE A 17 -9.03 -17.52 -10.80
C ILE A 17 -9.58 -18.08 -9.49
N VAL A 18 -10.91 -18.12 -9.37
CA VAL A 18 -11.63 -18.72 -8.27
C VAL A 18 -12.33 -19.95 -8.81
N GLU A 19 -11.65 -21.10 -8.78
CA GLU A 19 -12.12 -22.35 -9.40
C GLU A 19 -13.46 -22.80 -8.81
N ASN A 20 -13.65 -22.59 -7.51
CA ASN A 20 -14.88 -22.95 -6.80
C ASN A 20 -16.03 -21.95 -7.06
N PHE A 21 -15.75 -20.83 -7.74
CA PHE A 21 -16.74 -19.81 -8.09
C PHE A 21 -16.39 -19.07 -9.40
N PRO A 22 -16.51 -19.73 -10.58
CA PRO A 22 -16.10 -19.17 -11.88
C PRO A 22 -17.11 -18.19 -12.48
N VAL A 23 -17.85 -17.43 -11.66
CA VAL A 23 -18.82 -16.42 -12.09
C VAL A 23 -18.42 -15.05 -11.59
N GLY A 24 -18.55 -14.04 -12.44
CA GLY A 24 -18.22 -12.67 -12.09
C GLY A 24 -16.76 -12.31 -12.34
N ARG A 25 -16.52 -11.05 -12.70
CA ARG A 25 -15.18 -10.42 -12.75
C ARG A 25 -14.91 -9.47 -11.60
N ARG A 26 -15.92 -9.23 -10.76
CA ARG A 26 -15.82 -8.45 -9.54
C ARG A 26 -16.54 -9.16 -8.42
N LEU A 27 -15.76 -9.73 -7.51
CA LEU A 27 -16.26 -10.48 -6.36
C LEU A 27 -16.06 -9.66 -5.10
N ALA A 28 -16.96 -9.83 -4.14
CA ALA A 28 -16.79 -9.30 -2.80
C ALA A 28 -17.02 -10.39 -1.77
N PHE A 29 -16.26 -10.41 -0.68
CA PHE A 29 -16.37 -11.47 0.31
C PHE A 29 -16.16 -10.96 1.73
N ASP A 30 -16.88 -11.54 2.69
CA ASP A 30 -16.77 -11.33 4.12
C ASP A 30 -16.52 -12.69 4.78
N GLN A 31 -15.29 -12.93 5.21
CA GLN A 31 -14.88 -14.20 5.82
C GLN A 31 -15.47 -14.39 7.22
N GLU A 32 -15.68 -13.31 7.98
CA GLU A 32 -16.27 -13.40 9.33
C GLU A 32 -17.76 -13.78 9.26
N LYS A 33 -18.46 -13.31 8.22
CA LYS A 33 -19.89 -13.60 8.01
C LYS A 33 -20.18 -14.74 7.03
N GLY A 34 -19.16 -15.32 6.40
CA GLY A 34 -19.31 -16.37 5.39
C GLY A 34 -20.17 -15.91 4.19
N ARG A 35 -19.92 -14.69 3.70
CA ARG A 35 -20.67 -14.10 2.59
C ARG A 35 -19.78 -13.89 1.38
N LEU A 36 -20.30 -14.22 0.22
CA LEU A 36 -19.68 -13.98 -1.08
C LEU A 36 -20.72 -13.32 -1.99
N TRP A 37 -20.32 -12.28 -2.69
CA TRP A 37 -21.15 -11.54 -3.62
C TRP A 37 -20.46 -11.42 -4.98
N VAL A 38 -21.27 -11.39 -6.02
CA VAL A 38 -20.87 -10.92 -7.35
C VAL A 38 -21.37 -9.50 -7.56
N ILE A 39 -20.46 -8.56 -7.80
CA ILE A 39 -20.81 -7.18 -8.14
C ILE A 39 -21.02 -7.10 -9.65
N CYS A 40 -22.23 -6.75 -10.08
CA CYS A 40 -22.53 -6.59 -11.50
C CYS A 40 -21.77 -5.39 -12.08
N GLU A 41 -20.99 -5.57 -13.15
CA GLU A 41 -20.25 -4.47 -13.78
C GLU A 41 -21.16 -3.40 -14.42
N TYR A 42 -22.41 -3.75 -14.74
CA TYR A 42 -23.38 -2.85 -15.39
C TYR A 42 -24.16 -2.00 -14.39
N CYS A 43 -24.86 -2.63 -13.43
CA CYS A 43 -25.71 -1.91 -12.47
C CYS A 43 -25.05 -1.71 -11.10
N ARG A 44 -23.83 -2.24 -10.89
CA ARG A 44 -23.03 -2.15 -9.65
C ARG A 44 -23.70 -2.71 -8.40
N ARG A 45 -24.82 -3.43 -8.55
CA ARG A 45 -25.49 -4.11 -7.44
C ARG A 45 -24.80 -5.43 -7.11
N TRP A 46 -24.83 -5.75 -5.83
CA TRP A 46 -24.20 -6.92 -5.23
C TRP A 46 -25.20 -8.06 -5.20
N ASN A 47 -24.85 -9.18 -5.82
CA ASN A 47 -25.68 -10.37 -5.91
C ASN A 47 -25.09 -11.39 -4.93
N LEU A 48 -25.82 -11.71 -3.86
CA LEU A 48 -25.35 -12.67 -2.86
C LEU A 48 -25.30 -14.08 -3.46
N SER A 49 -24.19 -14.80 -3.29
CA SER A 49 -24.08 -16.18 -3.77
C SER A 49 -24.87 -17.17 -2.91
N PRO A 50 -25.35 -18.30 -3.47
CA PRO A 50 -25.94 -19.40 -2.68
C PRO A 50 -24.98 -19.92 -1.61
N LEU A 51 -25.51 -20.45 -0.50
CA LEU A 51 -24.75 -20.88 0.68
C LEU A 51 -23.78 -22.03 0.39
N GLU A 52 -24.18 -22.96 -0.49
CA GLU A 52 -23.41 -24.16 -0.84
C GLU A 52 -22.11 -23.82 -1.59
N GLU A 53 -22.03 -22.64 -2.21
CA GLU A 53 -20.92 -22.23 -3.08
C GLU A 53 -19.92 -21.29 -2.36
N ARG A 54 -20.04 -21.09 -1.04
CA ARG A 54 -19.31 -20.01 -0.33
C ARG A 54 -17.98 -20.40 0.28
N TRP A 55 -17.86 -21.56 0.93
CA TRP A 55 -16.73 -21.82 1.83
C TRP A 55 -15.38 -21.90 1.08
N GLU A 56 -15.26 -22.80 0.12
CA GLU A 56 -14.05 -22.98 -0.68
C GLU A 56 -13.74 -21.75 -1.53
N ALA A 57 -14.78 -21.10 -2.06
CA ALA A 57 -14.66 -19.90 -2.87
C ALA A 57 -14.14 -18.69 -2.07
N ILE A 58 -14.60 -18.51 -0.83
CA ILE A 58 -14.12 -17.41 0.02
C ILE A 58 -12.67 -17.67 0.44
N GLU A 59 -12.30 -18.90 0.81
CA GLU A 59 -10.91 -19.22 1.15
C GLU A 59 -9.96 -18.97 -0.03
N GLU A 60 -10.38 -19.32 -1.24
CA GLU A 60 -9.63 -19.04 -2.46
C GLU A 60 -9.55 -17.53 -2.76
N CYS A 61 -10.65 -16.79 -2.60
CA CYS A 61 -10.64 -15.33 -2.69
C CYS A 61 -9.68 -14.70 -1.67
N GLU A 62 -9.68 -15.16 -0.42
CA GLU A 62 -8.80 -14.67 0.64
C GLU A 62 -7.33 -14.94 0.26
N ARG A 63 -7.01 -16.14 -0.21
CA ARG A 63 -5.66 -16.48 -0.68
C ARG A 63 -5.23 -15.56 -1.83
N GLN A 64 -6.05 -15.41 -2.87
CA GLN A 64 -5.74 -14.58 -4.04
C GLN A 64 -5.61 -13.10 -3.68
N PHE A 65 -6.44 -12.60 -2.76
CA PHE A 65 -6.39 -11.23 -2.26
C PHE A 65 -5.03 -10.90 -1.62
N TYR A 66 -4.44 -11.87 -0.91
CA TYR A 66 -3.13 -11.70 -0.28
C TYR A 66 -1.95 -12.03 -1.19
N ASP A 67 -2.12 -12.96 -2.13
CA ASP A 67 -1.09 -13.29 -3.11
C ASP A 67 -0.81 -12.12 -4.07
N THR A 68 -1.81 -11.28 -4.36
CA THR A 68 -1.63 -10.16 -5.30
C THR A 68 -0.90 -8.97 -4.66
N ALA A 69 0.06 -8.44 -5.41
CA ALA A 69 0.79 -7.22 -5.06
C ALA A 69 -0.04 -5.93 -5.28
N GLN A 70 -1.26 -6.03 -5.81
CA GLN A 70 -2.16 -4.90 -6.11
C GLN A 70 -3.42 -4.90 -5.23
N SER A 71 -3.27 -5.19 -3.94
CA SER A 71 -4.33 -5.13 -2.91
C SER A 71 -4.26 -3.88 -2.04
N PHE A 72 -5.40 -3.39 -1.58
CA PHE A 72 -5.55 -2.20 -0.76
C PHE A 72 -6.50 -2.53 0.37
N SER A 73 -6.38 -1.91 1.54
CA SER A 73 -7.29 -2.13 2.65
C SER A 73 -7.46 -0.85 3.45
N THR A 74 -8.72 -0.51 3.70
CA THR A 74 -9.14 0.43 4.74
C THR A 74 -9.40 -0.36 6.03
N GLU A 75 -9.94 0.30 7.05
CA GLU A 75 -10.35 -0.39 8.27
C GLU A 75 -11.42 -1.47 8.02
N ASN A 76 -12.29 -1.28 7.02
CA ASN A 76 -13.49 -2.12 6.82
C ASN A 76 -13.58 -2.77 5.43
N ILE A 77 -12.87 -2.25 4.42
CA ILE A 77 -12.92 -2.77 3.05
C ILE A 77 -11.53 -2.80 2.44
N GLY A 78 -11.19 -3.91 1.81
CA GLY A 78 -10.07 -4.03 0.92
C GLY A 78 -10.46 -4.25 -0.54
N LEU A 79 -9.62 -3.78 -1.45
CA LEU A 79 -9.78 -3.92 -2.90
C LEU A 79 -8.49 -4.49 -3.48
N ALA A 80 -8.59 -5.55 -4.27
CA ALA A 80 -7.46 -6.16 -4.94
C ALA A 80 -7.73 -6.34 -6.42
N ARG A 81 -6.77 -5.97 -7.26
CA ARG A 81 -6.82 -6.17 -8.72
C ARG A 81 -5.87 -7.27 -9.12
N ILE A 82 -6.41 -8.34 -9.68
CA ILE A 82 -5.64 -9.48 -10.16
C ILE A 82 -5.32 -9.25 -11.65
N PRO A 83 -4.08 -9.48 -12.11
CA PRO A 83 -3.66 -9.20 -13.49
C PRO A 83 -4.56 -9.82 -14.57
N GLU A 84 -5.16 -10.96 -14.26
CA GLU A 84 -6.07 -11.72 -15.12
C GLU A 84 -7.49 -11.10 -15.22
N GLY A 85 -7.69 -9.90 -14.66
CA GLY A 85 -8.92 -9.12 -14.81
C GLY A 85 -10.00 -9.39 -13.78
N LEU A 86 -9.66 -10.06 -12.67
CA LEU A 86 -10.55 -10.25 -11.52
C LEU A 86 -10.31 -9.17 -10.48
N GLU A 87 -11.38 -8.49 -10.06
CA GLU A 87 -11.37 -7.59 -8.91
C GLU A 87 -11.96 -8.29 -7.69
N LEU A 88 -11.26 -8.21 -6.56
CA LEU A 88 -11.69 -8.77 -5.29
C LEU A 88 -11.91 -7.65 -4.27
N VAL A 89 -13.08 -7.63 -3.64
CA VAL A 89 -13.46 -6.67 -2.60
C VAL A 89 -13.61 -7.43 -1.28
N ARG A 90 -12.59 -7.36 -0.43
CA ARG A 90 -12.63 -7.98 0.89
C ARG A 90 -13.38 -7.08 1.87
N ILE A 91 -14.27 -7.63 2.68
CA ILE A 91 -15.01 -6.94 3.73
C ILE A 91 -14.46 -7.36 5.10
N GLY A 92 -14.48 -6.42 6.03
CA GLY A 92 -14.03 -6.61 7.40
C GLY A 92 -12.60 -6.13 7.60
N ARG A 93 -12.14 -6.24 8.86
CA ARG A 93 -10.81 -5.75 9.25
C ARG A 93 -9.73 -6.50 8.48
N PRO A 94 -8.69 -5.82 7.95
CA PRO A 94 -7.57 -6.49 7.31
C PRO A 94 -6.93 -7.49 8.29
N LEU A 95 -6.63 -8.71 7.83
CA LEU A 95 -5.82 -9.62 8.66
C LEU A 95 -4.39 -9.03 8.73
N ARG A 96 -4.01 -8.63 9.95
CA ARG A 96 -2.72 -8.79 10.65
C ARG A 96 -1.36 -8.51 9.94
N PRO A 97 -0.31 -8.14 10.70
CA PRO A 97 0.97 -7.57 10.20
C PRO A 97 1.74 -8.43 9.19
N GLU A 98 1.44 -9.73 9.17
CA GLU A 98 2.12 -10.72 8.35
C GLU A 98 1.91 -10.45 6.86
N PHE A 99 0.80 -9.82 6.48
CA PHE A 99 0.43 -9.53 5.10
C PHE A 99 1.06 -8.26 4.54
N ALA A 100 1.23 -7.20 5.34
CA ALA A 100 2.01 -6.02 4.93
C ALA A 100 3.48 -6.40 4.70
N ALA A 101 4.02 -7.35 5.47
CA ALA A 101 5.35 -7.88 5.24
C ALA A 101 5.48 -8.65 3.91
N TRP A 102 4.40 -9.24 3.39
CA TRP A 102 4.42 -9.98 2.13
C TRP A 102 4.37 -9.08 0.89
N ARG A 103 3.51 -8.04 0.89
CA ARG A 103 3.42 -7.02 -0.17
C ARG A 103 4.76 -6.29 -0.37
N TYR A 104 5.39 -5.86 0.73
CA TYR A 104 6.61 -5.06 0.67
C TYR A 104 7.90 -5.91 0.75
N GLY A 105 7.84 -7.11 1.33
CA GLY A 105 9.00 -7.99 1.52
C GLY A 105 9.66 -8.43 0.21
N ARG A 106 8.87 -8.85 -0.79
CA ARG A 106 9.41 -9.26 -2.10
C ARG A 106 10.11 -8.09 -2.82
N GLU A 107 9.52 -6.89 -2.79
CA GLU A 107 10.07 -5.71 -3.47
C GLU A 107 11.35 -5.20 -2.78
N PHE A 108 11.38 -5.15 -1.44
CA PHE A 108 12.57 -4.75 -0.70
C PHE A 108 13.72 -5.76 -0.81
N ILE A 109 13.42 -7.06 -0.82
CA ILE A 109 14.43 -8.10 -1.05
C ILE A 109 14.97 -8.02 -2.48
N ARG A 110 14.10 -7.83 -3.49
CA ARG A 110 14.53 -7.67 -4.88
C ARG A 110 15.45 -6.47 -5.07
N ARG A 111 15.17 -5.33 -4.43
CA ARG A 111 16.06 -4.15 -4.42
C ARG A 111 17.40 -4.45 -3.77
N ARG A 112 17.40 -5.22 -2.67
CA ARG A 112 18.63 -5.65 -1.99
C ARG A 112 19.50 -6.55 -2.88
N ILE A 113 18.91 -7.57 -3.49
CA ILE A 113 19.62 -8.45 -4.44
C ILE A 113 20.18 -7.64 -5.61
N ARG A 114 19.37 -6.77 -6.21
CA ARG A 114 19.81 -5.91 -7.31
C ARG A 114 20.98 -5.03 -6.93
N GLN A 115 20.96 -4.42 -5.74
CA GLN A 115 22.08 -3.60 -5.30
C GLN A 115 23.33 -4.40 -4.95
N MET A 116 23.19 -5.60 -4.40
CA MET A 116 24.33 -6.49 -4.21
C MET A 116 25.00 -6.84 -5.55
N ILE A 117 24.20 -7.14 -6.59
CA ILE A 117 24.70 -7.42 -7.95
C ILE A 117 25.35 -6.18 -8.58
N VAL A 118 24.71 -5.00 -8.49
CA VAL A 118 25.27 -3.76 -9.04
C VAL A 118 26.58 -3.40 -8.34
N THR A 119 26.63 -3.53 -7.01
CA THR A 119 27.84 -3.26 -6.23
C THR A 119 28.95 -4.24 -6.59
N SER A 120 28.65 -5.54 -6.71
CA SER A 120 29.66 -6.54 -7.09
C SER A 120 30.18 -6.33 -8.51
N THR A 121 29.30 -5.97 -9.46
CA THR A 121 29.69 -5.65 -10.85
C THR A 121 30.52 -4.37 -10.92
N GLN A 122 30.18 -3.34 -10.14
CA GLN A 122 30.97 -2.11 -10.04
C GLN A 122 32.37 -2.39 -9.51
N VAL A 123 32.51 -3.18 -8.44
CA VAL A 123 33.82 -3.59 -7.91
C VAL A 123 34.63 -4.33 -8.97
N ALA A 124 34.04 -5.31 -9.66
CA ALA A 124 34.71 -6.06 -10.72
C ALA A 124 35.16 -5.18 -11.90
N ALA A 125 34.31 -4.27 -12.39
CA ALA A 125 34.63 -3.35 -13.47
C ALA A 125 35.74 -2.36 -13.08
N THR A 126 35.76 -1.93 -11.81
CA THR A 126 36.82 -1.04 -11.30
C THR A 126 38.17 -1.76 -11.28
N VAL A 127 38.21 -3.02 -10.84
CA VAL A 127 39.42 -3.86 -10.86
C VAL A 127 39.91 -4.09 -12.30
N ALA A 128 39.01 -4.42 -13.23
CA ALA A 128 39.35 -4.65 -14.63
C ALA A 128 39.88 -3.38 -15.34
N ALA A 129 39.29 -2.23 -15.07
CA ALA A 129 39.73 -0.96 -15.66
C ALA A 129 41.04 -0.45 -15.06
N ALA A 130 41.27 -0.66 -13.77
CA ALA A 130 42.57 -0.40 -13.14
C ALA A 130 43.67 -1.28 -13.77
N ALA A 131 43.38 -2.56 -14.03
CA ALA A 131 44.28 -3.46 -14.76
C ALA A 131 44.55 -2.99 -16.21
N ALA A 132 43.63 -2.25 -16.82
CA ALA A 132 43.75 -1.63 -18.13
C ALA A 132 44.29 -0.17 -18.11
N GLY A 133 44.69 0.35 -16.94
CA GLY A 133 45.23 1.71 -16.79
C GLY A 133 44.21 2.85 -16.91
N LEU A 134 42.91 2.55 -16.86
CA LEU A 134 41.82 3.55 -16.93
C LEU A 134 41.30 3.91 -15.53
N ASP A 135 41.43 5.17 -15.12
CA ASP A 135 40.85 5.67 -13.86
C ASP A 135 39.36 6.01 -14.02
N ILE A 136 38.52 4.97 -14.04
CA ILE A 136 37.05 5.10 -14.11
C ILE A 136 36.39 5.20 -12.73
N ILE A 137 37.17 5.16 -11.64
CA ILE A 137 36.67 5.29 -10.26
C ILE A 137 35.89 6.60 -10.11
N TRP A 138 36.41 7.70 -10.66
CA TRP A 138 35.77 9.00 -10.62
C TRP A 138 34.41 9.03 -11.33
N PHE A 139 34.24 8.27 -12.41
CA PHE A 139 32.97 8.19 -13.15
C PHE A 139 31.87 7.54 -12.30
N PHE A 140 32.19 6.46 -11.59
CA PHE A 140 31.25 5.78 -10.69
C PHE A 140 30.99 6.55 -9.39
N ILE A 141 32.02 7.17 -8.80
CA ILE A 141 31.89 7.90 -7.52
C ILE A 141 31.24 9.28 -7.71
N PHE A 142 31.54 10.01 -8.80
CA PHE A 142 31.12 11.40 -8.95
C PHE A 142 30.03 11.62 -10.02
N GLY A 143 29.93 10.77 -11.05
CA GLY A 143 28.95 10.92 -12.13
C GLY A 143 27.49 10.86 -11.66
N GLY A 144 27.20 10.09 -10.62
CA GLY A 144 25.84 9.93 -10.07
C GLY A 144 25.40 10.99 -9.05
N LYS A 145 26.33 11.76 -8.47
CA LYS A 145 26.04 12.60 -7.29
C LYS A 145 25.05 13.74 -7.56
N LYS A 146 25.09 14.35 -8.75
CA LYS A 146 24.20 15.45 -9.15
C LYS A 146 22.96 14.99 -9.94
N LYS A 147 22.80 13.68 -10.16
CA LYS A 147 21.66 13.11 -10.87
C LYS A 147 20.37 13.41 -10.11
N VAL A 148 19.35 13.90 -10.81
CA VAL A 148 18.00 14.05 -10.29
C VAL A 148 17.40 12.66 -10.11
N VAL A 149 16.93 12.38 -8.90
CA VAL A 149 16.43 11.05 -8.51
C VAL A 149 14.99 11.07 -8.04
N ALA A 150 14.47 12.23 -7.65
CA ALA A 150 13.06 12.44 -7.41
C ALA A 150 12.67 13.85 -7.88
N ARG A 151 11.42 13.97 -8.35
CA ARG A 151 10.78 15.26 -8.66
C ARG A 151 9.51 15.31 -7.84
N VAL A 152 9.43 16.27 -6.93
CA VAL A 152 8.25 16.46 -6.06
C VAL A 152 7.65 17.82 -6.31
N ARG A 153 6.41 18.06 -5.85
CA ARG A 153 5.77 19.38 -5.92
C ARG A 153 5.89 20.07 -4.56
N GLY A 154 6.26 21.34 -4.57
CA GLY A 154 6.20 22.23 -3.42
C GLY A 154 4.76 22.63 -3.08
N GLU A 155 4.58 23.32 -1.95
CA GLU A 155 3.27 23.87 -1.56
C GLU A 155 2.79 24.95 -2.54
N ASP A 156 3.72 25.69 -3.13
CA ASP A 156 3.47 26.68 -4.19
C ASP A 156 3.26 26.04 -5.58
N GLY A 157 3.16 24.71 -5.65
CA GLY A 157 3.01 23.96 -6.89
C GLY A 157 4.28 23.84 -7.73
N LYS A 158 5.39 24.50 -7.34
CA LYS A 158 6.64 24.42 -8.09
C LYS A 158 7.21 23.01 -8.07
N ARG A 159 7.86 22.62 -9.18
CA ARG A 159 8.56 21.36 -9.27
C ARG A 159 9.91 21.46 -8.57
N LEU A 160 10.12 20.64 -7.56
CA LEU A 160 11.36 20.55 -6.79
C LEU A 160 12.17 19.34 -7.25
N SER A 161 13.32 19.58 -7.85
CA SER A 161 14.22 18.52 -8.35
C SER A 161 15.22 18.11 -7.27
N VAL A 162 15.03 16.92 -6.72
CA VAL A 162 15.87 16.33 -5.66
C VAL A 162 16.98 15.51 -6.30
N VAL A 163 18.22 15.76 -5.89
CA VAL A 163 19.41 15.07 -6.45
C VAL A 163 20.01 14.07 -5.47
N GLN A 164 20.68 13.04 -6.01
CA GLN A 164 21.20 11.90 -5.24
C GLN A 164 22.03 12.30 -4.02
N LYS A 165 22.99 13.24 -4.17
CA LYS A 165 23.84 13.67 -3.05
C LYS A 165 23.06 14.38 -1.93
N ASP A 166 21.98 15.07 -2.30
CA ASP A 166 21.22 15.91 -1.38
C ASP A 166 20.17 15.10 -0.61
N LEU A 167 19.84 13.86 -1.02
CA LEU A 167 18.98 12.95 -0.25
C LEU A 167 19.41 12.81 1.22
N SER A 168 20.73 12.85 1.49
CA SER A 168 21.28 12.83 2.84
C SER A 168 20.83 13.98 3.75
N GLN A 169 20.26 15.03 3.17
CA GLN A 169 19.82 16.25 3.86
C GLN A 169 18.30 16.30 4.05
N VAL A 170 17.56 15.25 3.66
CA VAL A 170 16.13 15.15 3.92
C VAL A 170 15.91 15.00 5.44
N ARG A 171 15.01 15.81 6.00
CA ARG A 171 14.68 15.78 7.43
C ARG A 171 13.18 15.74 7.65
N ILE A 172 12.77 15.11 8.75
CA ILE A 172 11.41 15.19 9.27
C ILE A 172 11.51 15.97 10.58
N THR A 173 10.80 17.08 10.69
CA THR A 173 10.83 17.97 11.86
C THR A 173 9.45 18.09 12.44
N SER A 174 9.36 18.07 13.77
CA SER A 174 8.14 18.45 14.48
C SER A 174 7.81 19.91 14.18
N SER A 175 6.53 20.25 14.11
CA SER A 175 6.01 21.61 13.94
C SER A 175 5.22 22.00 15.18
N ASP A 176 5.01 23.30 15.40
CA ASP A 176 4.51 23.85 16.67
C ASP A 176 3.09 23.40 17.05
N ALA A 177 2.33 22.79 16.13
CA ALA A 177 1.03 22.20 16.42
C ALA A 177 1.13 20.73 16.84
N VAL A 178 0.22 20.28 17.72
CA VAL A 178 0.16 18.89 18.20
C VAL A 178 0.04 17.91 17.03
N ASP A 179 0.87 16.87 17.03
CA ASP A 179 0.99 15.85 15.97
C ASP A 179 1.29 16.41 14.56
N SER A 180 1.74 17.66 14.47
CA SER A 180 2.11 18.27 13.20
C SER A 180 3.60 18.09 12.90
N TRP A 181 3.91 17.75 11.66
CA TRP A 181 5.27 17.52 11.20
C TRP A 181 5.47 18.10 9.81
N SER A 182 6.72 18.39 9.48
CA SER A 182 7.14 18.90 8.18
C SER A 182 8.26 18.04 7.59
N LEU A 183 8.18 17.78 6.28
CA LEU A 183 9.27 17.18 5.52
C LEU A 183 10.12 18.30 4.91
N ILE A 184 11.37 18.42 5.38
CA ILE A 184 12.34 19.33 4.78
C ILE A 184 12.99 18.63 3.60
N VAL A 185 12.63 19.08 2.39
CA VAL A 185 13.10 18.51 1.12
C VAL A 185 14.17 19.42 0.51
N PRO A 186 15.41 18.93 0.35
CA PRO A 186 16.44 19.66 -0.37
C PRO A 186 16.24 19.53 -1.88
N TYR A 187 16.33 20.64 -2.60
CA TYR A 187 16.19 20.66 -4.05
C TYR A 187 17.24 21.55 -4.74
N ARG A 188 17.33 21.40 -6.06
CA ARG A 188 18.13 22.23 -6.94
C ARG A 188 17.20 23.02 -7.87
N PRO A 189 17.31 24.35 -7.95
CA PRO A 189 16.35 25.17 -8.68
C PRO A 189 16.46 24.99 -10.20
N ILE A 190 17.62 24.54 -10.70
CA ILE A 190 17.86 24.36 -12.14
C ILE A 190 18.00 22.88 -12.44
N GLU A 191 17.13 22.34 -13.28
CA GLU A 191 17.28 21.01 -13.87
C GLU A 191 17.86 21.13 -15.28
N LYS A 192 18.95 20.42 -15.57
CA LYS A 192 19.51 20.29 -16.92
C LYS A 192 19.34 18.86 -17.41
N ALA A 193 18.74 18.70 -18.59
CA ALA A 193 18.70 17.42 -19.28
C ALA A 193 20.11 17.06 -19.77
N GLY A 194 20.53 15.83 -19.52
CA GLY A 194 21.66 15.19 -20.18
C GLY A 194 21.19 13.97 -20.98
N VAL A 195 22.12 13.33 -21.70
CA VAL A 195 21.81 12.27 -22.69
C VAL A 195 21.03 11.09 -22.08
N PHE A 196 21.39 10.66 -20.86
CA PHE A 196 20.74 9.51 -20.20
C PHE A 196 20.10 9.86 -18.86
N SER A 197 20.28 11.08 -18.35
CA SER A 197 19.69 11.51 -17.08
C SER A 197 19.63 13.01 -16.93
N ALA A 198 18.77 13.48 -16.04
CA ALA A 198 18.71 14.89 -15.64
C ALA A 198 19.63 15.16 -14.45
N TYR A 199 20.19 16.37 -14.41
CA TYR A 199 21.11 16.82 -13.36
C TYR A 199 20.64 18.13 -12.74
N GLY A 200 20.71 18.22 -11.41
CA GLY A 200 20.41 19.45 -10.69
C GLY A 200 21.63 20.39 -10.61
N LYS A 201 21.40 21.68 -10.84
CA LYS A 201 22.36 22.79 -10.71
C LYS A 201 21.82 23.91 -9.82
N GLY A 202 22.68 24.85 -9.46
CA GLY A 202 22.36 25.94 -8.53
C GLY A 202 22.71 25.61 -7.08
N LYS A 203 22.58 26.60 -6.19
CA LYS A 203 22.74 26.42 -4.75
C LYS A 203 21.64 25.47 -4.24
N ARG A 204 21.94 24.70 -3.19
CA ARG A 204 20.93 23.82 -2.58
C ARG A 204 19.95 24.72 -1.85
N GLU A 205 18.68 24.54 -2.13
CA GLU A 205 17.58 25.15 -1.39
C GLU A 205 16.79 24.06 -0.68
N THR A 206 15.95 24.46 0.26
CA THR A 206 15.11 23.55 1.03
C THR A 206 13.68 24.06 1.04
N ALA A 207 12.72 23.17 0.81
CA ALA A 207 11.31 23.44 1.01
C ALA A 207 10.81 22.65 2.22
N ALA A 208 10.04 23.30 3.09
CA ALA A 208 9.25 22.61 4.09
C ALA A 208 7.92 22.23 3.46
N LEU A 209 7.57 20.95 3.52
CA LEU A 209 6.30 20.43 3.02
C LEU A 209 5.50 19.91 4.20
N THR A 210 4.21 20.23 4.24
CA THR A 210 3.29 19.79 5.29
C THR A 210 2.18 18.88 4.75
N GLY A 211 1.54 18.16 5.67
CA GLY A 211 0.31 17.40 5.42
C GLY A 211 0.36 16.49 4.17
N PRO A 212 -0.64 16.54 3.28
CA PRO A 212 -0.69 15.67 2.12
C PRO A 212 0.48 15.84 1.13
N THR A 213 1.02 17.05 1.01
CA THR A 213 2.16 17.33 0.12
C THR A 213 3.44 16.69 0.64
N ALA A 214 3.64 16.72 1.96
CA ALA A 214 4.76 16.04 2.62
C ALA A 214 4.72 14.52 2.39
N ILE A 215 3.55 13.89 2.57
CA ILE A 215 3.38 12.44 2.41
C ILE A 215 3.66 12.00 0.97
N ARG A 216 3.11 12.71 -0.03
CA ARG A 216 3.40 12.43 -1.44
C ARG A 216 4.88 12.57 -1.77
N ALA A 217 5.51 13.63 -1.27
CA ALA A 217 6.94 13.84 -1.48
C ALA A 217 7.77 12.72 -0.82
N ALA A 218 7.40 12.29 0.39
CA ALA A 218 8.01 11.16 1.08
C ALA A 218 7.89 9.86 0.24
N GLY A 219 6.73 9.58 -0.35
CA GLY A 219 6.51 8.42 -1.22
C GLY A 219 7.43 8.38 -2.44
N HIS A 220 7.85 9.54 -2.97
CA HIS A 220 8.83 9.61 -4.05
C HIS A 220 10.30 9.59 -3.59
N ILE A 221 10.59 10.12 -2.40
CA ILE A 221 11.96 10.31 -1.89
C ILE A 221 12.46 9.08 -1.13
N LEU A 222 11.63 8.47 -0.27
CA LEU A 222 12.02 7.35 0.59
C LEU A 222 12.51 6.12 -0.18
N PRO A 223 11.91 5.71 -1.32
CA PRO A 223 12.45 4.61 -2.12
C PRO A 223 13.88 4.86 -2.63
N LYS A 224 14.26 6.12 -2.82
CA LYS A 224 15.62 6.50 -3.25
C LYS A 224 16.59 6.53 -2.07
N LEU A 225 16.12 6.89 -0.87
CA LEU A 225 16.88 6.77 0.37
C LEU A 225 17.08 5.31 0.80
N ASN A 226 16.10 4.46 0.52
CA ASN A 226 16.08 3.03 0.83
C ASN A 226 16.48 2.17 -0.37
N SER A 227 17.35 2.68 -1.25
CA SER A 227 17.73 2.00 -2.50
C SER A 227 18.34 0.60 -2.28
N TRP A 228 18.89 0.34 -1.08
CA TRP A 228 19.46 -0.94 -0.67
C TRP A 228 18.42 -2.00 -0.28
N GLY A 229 17.15 -1.62 -0.12
CA GLY A 229 16.09 -2.51 0.34
C GLY A 229 16.22 -2.90 1.82
N GLY A 230 15.65 -4.05 2.16
CA GLY A 230 15.55 -4.56 3.53
C GLY A 230 15.61 -6.09 3.59
N THR A 231 15.99 -6.63 4.75
CA THR A 231 15.88 -8.07 5.04
C THR A 231 14.47 -8.42 5.53
N ASN A 232 14.10 -9.70 5.51
CA ASN A 232 12.80 -10.15 6.04
C ASN A 232 12.55 -9.70 7.49
N SER A 233 13.56 -9.79 8.35
CA SER A 233 13.46 -9.32 9.74
C SER A 233 13.24 -7.80 9.82
N GLN A 234 13.95 -7.01 9.02
CA GLN A 234 13.77 -5.56 8.98
C GLN A 234 12.38 -5.15 8.48
N VAL A 235 11.85 -5.86 7.48
CA VAL A 235 10.50 -5.62 6.96
C VAL A 235 9.45 -5.98 8.02
N ARG A 236 9.58 -7.12 8.70
CA ARG A 236 8.68 -7.51 9.79
C ARG A 236 8.66 -6.47 10.92
N ASN A 237 9.83 -6.00 11.35
CA ASN A 237 9.95 -4.97 12.38
C ASN A 237 9.40 -3.62 11.92
N ALA A 238 9.54 -3.30 10.63
CA ALA A 238 8.94 -2.09 10.05
C ALA A 238 7.41 -2.14 10.09
N VAL A 239 6.80 -3.28 9.74
CA VAL A 239 5.35 -3.45 9.83
C VAL A 239 4.86 -3.28 11.27
N ALA A 240 5.52 -3.92 12.24
CA ALA A 240 5.13 -3.79 13.64
C ALA A 240 5.08 -2.32 14.12
N ARG A 241 5.95 -1.45 13.58
CA ARG A 241 5.94 0.00 13.87
C ARG A 241 4.76 0.73 13.24
N ILE A 242 4.34 0.34 12.04
CA ILE A 242 3.16 0.93 11.37
C ILE A 242 1.92 0.63 12.19
N GLU A 243 1.78 -0.62 12.65
CA GLU A 243 0.64 -1.05 13.45
C GLU A 243 0.57 -0.36 14.80
N ASP A 244 1.71 -0.26 15.50
CA ASP A 244 1.78 0.44 16.78
C ASP A 244 1.41 1.94 16.64
N ALA A 245 1.72 2.55 15.50
CA ALA A 245 1.33 3.92 15.21
C ALA A 245 -0.17 4.07 14.89
N ARG A 246 -0.84 3.00 14.41
CA ARG A 246 -2.27 2.95 14.02
C ARG A 246 -2.70 3.91 12.90
N ALA A 247 -1.82 4.81 12.46
CA ALA A 247 -2.04 5.73 11.34
C ALA A 247 -0.70 6.22 10.76
N PRO A 248 -0.59 6.45 9.43
CA PRO A 248 0.60 7.01 8.80
C PRO A 248 1.04 8.33 9.44
N GLU A 249 0.12 9.26 9.67
CA GLU A 249 0.41 10.59 10.21
C GLU A 249 1.11 10.52 11.57
N ARG A 250 0.65 9.62 12.45
CA ARG A 250 1.24 9.40 13.77
C ARG A 250 2.63 8.76 13.67
N LEU A 251 2.85 7.88 12.69
CA LEU A 251 4.17 7.31 12.46
C LEU A 251 5.18 8.39 12.04
N PHE A 252 4.78 9.31 11.16
CA PHE A 252 5.62 10.44 10.75
C PHE A 252 5.84 11.44 11.89
N ALA A 253 4.81 11.75 12.69
CA ALA A 253 4.94 12.60 13.88
C ALA A 253 5.94 11.98 14.89
N ARG A 254 5.78 10.70 15.24
CA ARG A 254 6.74 9.98 16.12
C ARG A 254 8.15 9.93 15.54
N ALA A 255 8.28 9.80 14.21
CA ALA A 255 9.59 9.82 13.55
C ALA A 255 10.25 11.21 13.62
N SER A 256 9.45 12.28 13.72
CA SER A 256 9.95 13.65 13.88
C SER A 256 10.59 13.89 15.26
N ASP A 257 10.12 13.18 16.28
CA ASP A 257 10.66 13.20 17.65
C ASP A 257 11.81 12.20 17.87
N ALA A 258 12.21 11.46 16.84
CA ALA A 258 13.31 10.51 16.94
C ALA A 258 14.63 11.22 17.25
N ARG A 259 15.60 10.48 17.84
CA ARG A 259 16.95 10.98 18.18
C ARG A 259 17.66 11.72 17.03
N SER A 260 17.29 11.44 15.78
CA SER A 260 17.77 12.17 14.61
C SER A 260 16.61 12.51 13.68
N ASN A 261 16.43 13.81 13.41
CA ASN A 261 15.52 14.31 12.39
C ASN A 261 15.97 14.03 10.94
N ALA A 262 17.25 13.70 10.72
CA ALA A 262 17.76 13.34 9.40
C ALA A 262 17.35 11.92 9.02
N VAL A 263 16.52 11.79 7.98
CA VAL A 263 15.90 10.51 7.58
C VAL A 263 16.96 9.44 7.30
N LYS A 264 18.06 9.80 6.62
CA LYS A 264 19.15 8.87 6.30
C LYS A 264 19.81 8.23 7.54
N LYS A 265 19.76 8.90 8.70
CA LYS A 265 20.36 8.42 9.96
C LYS A 265 19.37 7.59 10.81
N MET A 266 18.10 7.54 10.43
CA MET A 266 17.11 6.68 11.08
C MET A 266 17.44 5.20 10.84
N SER A 267 16.98 4.34 11.76
CA SER A 267 17.11 2.89 11.61
C SER A 267 16.51 2.43 10.28
N ALA A 268 17.06 1.35 9.71
CA ALA A 268 16.53 0.81 8.45
C ALA A 268 15.04 0.45 8.58
N GLU A 269 14.65 -0.13 9.71
CA GLU A 269 13.26 -0.48 10.03
C GLU A 269 12.34 0.75 9.98
N LEU A 270 12.72 1.85 10.63
CA LEU A 270 11.90 3.06 10.65
C LEU A 270 11.81 3.68 9.25
N ARG A 271 12.91 3.72 8.50
CA ARG A 271 12.88 4.24 7.12
C ARG A 271 11.99 3.40 6.19
N LEU A 272 11.99 2.07 6.35
CA LEU A 272 11.12 1.18 5.58
C LEU A 272 9.66 1.37 5.99
N ALA A 273 9.38 1.50 7.29
CA ALA A 273 8.03 1.77 7.81
C ALA A 273 7.47 3.08 7.24
N LEU A 274 8.28 4.15 7.24
CA LEU A 274 7.89 5.43 6.64
C LEU A 274 7.66 5.32 5.13
N GLU A 275 8.46 4.53 4.41
CA GLU A 275 8.27 4.31 2.97
C GLU A 275 6.94 3.63 2.68
N MET A 276 6.67 2.54 3.40
CA MET A 276 5.43 1.77 3.29
C MET A 276 4.22 2.66 3.61
N ALA A 277 4.24 3.36 4.74
CA ALA A 277 3.16 4.24 5.16
C ALA A 277 2.91 5.39 4.16
N ALA A 278 3.95 5.99 3.59
CA ALA A 278 3.78 7.04 2.58
C ALA A 278 3.20 6.53 1.26
N HIS A 279 3.59 5.31 0.87
CA HIS A 279 3.08 4.68 -0.35
C HIS A 279 1.60 4.32 -0.17
N GLU A 280 1.26 3.64 0.93
CA GLU A 280 -0.09 3.24 1.27
C GLU A 280 -1.04 4.44 1.37
N GLU A 281 -0.63 5.53 2.03
CA GLU A 281 -1.47 6.73 2.14
C GLU A 281 -1.65 7.46 0.79
N SER A 282 -0.62 7.46 -0.07
CA SER A 282 -0.74 8.03 -1.41
C SER A 282 -1.67 7.21 -2.29
N GLU A 283 -1.59 5.89 -2.20
CA GLU A 283 -2.48 4.95 -2.89
C GLU A 283 -3.92 5.02 -2.34
N ARG A 284 -4.10 5.12 -1.01
CA ARG A 284 -5.40 5.30 -0.35
C ARG A 284 -6.10 6.53 -0.90
N ARG A 285 -5.41 7.68 -0.97
CA ARG A 285 -5.99 8.92 -1.52
C ARG A 285 -6.34 8.81 -3.01
N ALA A 286 -5.60 8.03 -3.78
CA ALA A 286 -5.93 7.79 -5.18
C ALA A 286 -7.21 6.94 -5.35
N LEU A 287 -7.49 6.06 -4.37
CA LEU A 287 -8.62 5.12 -4.39
C LEU A 287 -9.79 5.53 -3.48
N GLU A 288 -9.68 6.64 -2.75
CA GLU A 288 -10.63 7.05 -1.71
C GLU A 288 -12.07 7.15 -2.23
N GLY A 289 -12.27 7.69 -3.44
CA GLY A 289 -13.59 7.77 -4.07
C GLY A 289 -14.20 6.40 -4.43
N GLU A 290 -13.37 5.47 -4.90
CA GLU A 290 -13.82 4.11 -5.24
C GLU A 290 -14.15 3.30 -3.98
N LEU A 291 -13.28 3.38 -2.97
CA LEU A 291 -13.47 2.71 -1.68
C LEU A 291 -14.71 3.23 -0.96
N ALA A 292 -14.94 4.54 -0.95
CA ALA A 292 -16.13 5.14 -0.35
C ALA A 292 -17.43 4.71 -1.04
N LEU A 293 -17.39 4.50 -2.36
CA LEU A 293 -18.54 3.95 -3.10
C LEU A 293 -18.79 2.49 -2.73
N LEU A 294 -17.72 1.67 -2.70
CA LEU A 294 -17.80 0.27 -2.31
C LEU A 294 -18.37 0.11 -0.89
N GLU A 295 -17.92 0.93 0.06
CA GLU A 295 -18.41 0.91 1.44
C GLU A 295 -19.89 1.25 1.54
N ARG A 296 -20.36 2.23 0.76
CA ARG A 296 -21.79 2.56 0.72
C ARG A 296 -22.60 1.40 0.15
N THR A 297 -22.19 0.84 -0.99
CA THR A 297 -22.90 -0.27 -1.63
C THR A 297 -22.87 -1.57 -0.81
N TRP A 298 -21.79 -1.79 -0.06
CA TRP A 298 -21.69 -2.90 0.88
C TRP A 298 -22.75 -2.79 1.98
N ARG A 299 -22.90 -1.62 2.60
CA ARG A 299 -23.91 -1.42 3.66
C ARG A 299 -25.33 -1.70 3.17
N GLU A 300 -25.66 -1.25 1.96
CA GLU A 300 -26.95 -1.54 1.33
C GLU A 300 -27.14 -3.04 1.05
N ALA A 301 -26.12 -3.71 0.50
CA ALA A 301 -26.16 -5.14 0.21
C ALA A 301 -26.27 -6.00 1.49
N GLU A 302 -25.58 -5.57 2.55
CA GLU A 302 -25.58 -6.20 3.86
C GLU A 302 -26.95 -6.10 4.53
N GLU A 303 -27.63 -4.95 4.40
CA GLU A 303 -29.00 -4.78 4.87
C GLU A 303 -29.94 -5.78 4.20
N ILE A 304 -29.87 -5.91 2.86
CA ILE A 304 -30.67 -6.88 2.08
C ILE A 304 -30.37 -8.32 2.52
N ALA A 305 -29.09 -8.67 2.65
CA ALA A 305 -28.70 -10.00 3.08
C ALA A 305 -29.18 -10.32 4.51
N SER A 306 -29.15 -9.35 5.42
CA SER A 306 -29.68 -9.52 6.79
C SER A 306 -31.20 -9.76 6.84
N ILE A 307 -31.95 -9.27 5.84
CA ILE A 307 -33.38 -9.55 5.69
C ILE A 307 -33.56 -11.01 5.24
N ALA A 308 -32.77 -11.46 4.26
CA ALA A 308 -32.80 -12.84 3.80
C ALA A 308 -32.47 -13.85 4.92
N ASP A 309 -31.47 -13.56 5.75
CA ASP A 309 -31.12 -14.42 6.90
C ASP A 309 -32.27 -14.54 7.89
N ARG A 310 -32.99 -13.45 8.16
CA ARG A 310 -34.16 -13.43 9.05
C ARG A 310 -35.33 -14.23 8.50
N LEU A 311 -35.52 -14.28 7.19
CA LEU A 311 -36.57 -15.09 6.55
C LEU A 311 -36.30 -16.60 6.63
N LEU A 312 -35.05 -17.01 6.85
CA LEU A 312 -34.64 -18.43 6.93
C LEU A 312 -34.75 -19.01 8.36
N ILE A 313 -34.95 -18.18 9.37
CA ILE A 313 -35.06 -18.60 10.78
C ILE A 313 -36.54 -18.50 11.20
N PRO A 314 -37.18 -19.62 11.60
CA PRO A 314 -38.53 -19.56 12.17
C PRO A 314 -38.54 -18.73 13.46
N ASP A 315 -39.58 -17.93 13.68
CA ASP A 315 -39.73 -17.05 14.86
C ASP A 315 -39.50 -17.79 16.20
N SER A 316 -39.89 -19.08 16.26
CA SER A 316 -39.71 -19.94 17.43
C SER A 316 -38.24 -20.19 17.80
N VAL A 317 -37.35 -20.22 16.82
CA VAL A 317 -35.90 -20.40 17.02
C VAL A 317 -35.27 -19.07 17.45
N GLU A 318 -35.72 -17.95 16.90
CA GLU A 318 -35.21 -16.62 17.28
C GLU A 318 -35.59 -16.28 18.73
N ASP A 319 -36.82 -16.59 19.14
CA ASP A 319 -37.28 -16.46 20.53
C ASP A 319 -36.49 -17.35 21.50
N TRP A 320 -36.13 -18.56 21.06
CA TRP A 320 -35.28 -19.47 21.84
C TRP A 320 -33.87 -18.88 22.02
N ILE A 321 -33.24 -18.39 20.95
CA ILE A 321 -31.91 -17.75 21.01
C ILE A 321 -31.93 -16.52 21.92
N ARG A 322 -32.97 -15.67 21.84
CA ARG A 322 -33.14 -14.51 22.73
C ARG A 322 -33.24 -14.92 24.20
N LYS A 323 -34.00 -15.97 24.51
CA LYS A 323 -34.11 -16.52 25.87
C LYS A 323 -32.76 -17.02 26.39
N GLN A 324 -31.95 -17.70 25.55
CA GLN A 324 -30.64 -18.19 25.96
C GLN A 324 -29.61 -17.07 26.16
N ARG A 325 -29.58 -16.05 25.28
CA ARG A 325 -28.72 -14.87 25.47
C ARG A 325 -29.04 -14.10 26.75
N ARG A 326 -30.32 -13.97 27.12
CA ARG A 326 -30.72 -13.36 28.40
C ARG A 326 -30.27 -14.16 29.62
N LYS A 327 -30.23 -15.49 29.53
CA LYS A 327 -29.71 -16.35 30.60
C LYS A 327 -28.19 -16.25 30.75
N LEU A 328 -27.46 -16.08 29.65
CA LEU A 328 -26.00 -16.01 29.64
C LEU A 328 -25.44 -14.60 29.89
N GLY A 329 -26.21 -13.54 29.62
CA GLY A 329 -25.82 -12.14 29.90
C GLY A 329 -26.24 -11.62 31.28
N GLY A 330 -26.83 -12.48 32.13
CA GLY A 330 -27.30 -12.15 33.48
C GLY A 330 -26.54 -12.86 34.59
N SER A 331 -25.36 -13.40 34.29
CA SER A 331 -24.46 -14.10 35.22
C SER A 331 -23.11 -13.40 35.29
#